data_AF-A0A5J6FAP2-F1
#
_entry.id   AF-A0A5J6FAP2-F1
#
_cell.length_a   1.000
_cell.length_b   1.000
_cell.length_c   1.000
_cell.angle_alpha   90.00
_cell.angle_beta   90.00
_cell.angle_gamma   90.00
#
_symmetry.space_group_name_H-M   'P 1'
#
loop_
_entity.id
_entity.type
_entity.pdbx_description
1 polymer ?
#
loop_
_entity_poly.entity_id
_entity_poly.type
_entity_poly.pdbx_seq_one_letter_code
_entity_poly.pdbx_strand_id
1 'polypeptide(L)'
;MKTRRRAGRGALTAALGLALLGAGAPAASADANSGALPVSSYKDIVVDGVHQHVFLSDPVGGSVLVTDYQGQVVQRIDGAAGAWGLALSADSGTLYVALRDAGAIAAVDTATLQETARFDTGTGAGVYAGPTSLATAGGQLWFGYAKDTWTGALGAVDLSGAEPTVTLDHVMDDFGGFPYLVASPADPDLLVAAEADGNSVAVALYDVGSGRAERREQTVGPGPEGCSSLQDLALTPDARQVVVSCAEPDAHQVFSTTDLTHQGQYAVDGNPVAVAIAPDGTMAAGTYAGGGQPDISLFTPGETAPFKDWDLQATSDELYAPEDRLRSAGLAWAPDGGRLFAVTELGAGHPTSVGLRVLDMPQVATSLTLTAPAASPRNHDLTLTGRVVSPVPLAAGTTVDVIRLDDPSLGEGTHIGTAPVAADGTFSFVDLPRVKGSVQYTAHYYGDARHAYSYGSVTVDIVSD
;
A
#
# COMPACT_ATOMS: atom_id res chain seq x y z
N MET A 1 -41.92 69.78 31.71
CA MET A 1 -43.14 69.14 32.24
C MET A 1 -42.93 67.63 32.26
N LYS A 2 -43.32 66.99 33.37
CA LYS A 2 -43.11 65.57 33.69
C LYS A 2 -44.05 64.63 32.93
N THR A 3 -43.75 63.33 33.08
CA THR A 3 -44.61 62.12 32.97
C THR A 3 -44.82 61.55 31.56
N ARG A 4 -44.82 60.23 31.31
CA ARG A 4 -44.81 59.01 32.16
C ARG A 4 -44.45 57.80 31.28
N ARG A 5 -43.86 56.77 31.91
CA ARG A 5 -43.61 55.41 31.40
C ARG A 5 -44.87 54.71 30.85
N ARG A 6 -44.70 53.81 29.87
CA ARG A 6 -45.33 52.48 29.86
C ARG A 6 -44.43 51.47 29.14
N ALA A 7 -44.11 50.41 29.88
CA ALA A 7 -43.41 49.22 29.40
C ALA A 7 -44.39 48.31 28.66
N GLY A 8 -43.97 47.77 27.52
CA GLY A 8 -44.63 46.68 26.81
C GLY A 8 -43.63 45.55 26.60
N ARG A 9 -43.85 44.44 27.31
CA ARG A 9 -43.11 43.18 27.17
C ARG A 9 -43.52 42.53 25.85
N GLY A 10 -42.59 42.42 24.90
CA GLY A 10 -42.70 41.53 23.74
C GLY A 10 -41.72 40.38 23.91
N ALA A 11 -42.24 39.16 23.97
CA ALA A 11 -41.47 37.94 24.14
C ALA A 11 -40.55 37.71 22.93
N LEU A 12 -39.23 37.56 23.18
CA LEU A 12 -38.32 36.97 22.20
C LEU A 12 -38.46 35.45 22.28
N THR A 13 -39.12 34.85 21.29
CA THR A 13 -38.98 33.44 20.94
C THR A 13 -37.62 33.28 20.25
N ALA A 14 -36.62 32.80 20.99
CA ALA A 14 -35.36 32.36 20.41
C ALA A 14 -35.57 30.98 19.79
N ALA A 15 -35.68 30.92 18.46
CA ALA A 15 -35.54 29.67 17.73
C ALA A 15 -34.05 29.29 17.71
N LEU A 16 -33.65 28.35 18.56
CA LEU A 16 -32.38 27.64 18.39
C LEU A 16 -32.55 26.71 17.17
N GLY A 17 -32.10 27.17 16.00
CA GLY A 17 -31.81 26.27 14.89
C GLY A 17 -30.53 25.51 15.23
N LEU A 18 -30.66 24.21 15.55
CA LEU A 18 -29.52 23.30 15.53
C LEU A 18 -29.06 23.17 14.06
N ALA A 19 -28.01 23.91 13.71
CA ALA A 19 -27.22 23.58 12.53
C ALA A 19 -26.43 22.31 12.85
N LEU A 20 -26.95 21.16 12.41
CA LEU A 20 -26.13 19.97 12.22
C LEU A 20 -25.11 20.32 11.12
N LEU A 21 -23.91 20.70 11.55
CA LEU A 21 -22.72 20.64 10.72
C LEU A 21 -22.55 19.18 10.33
N GLY A 22 -23.11 18.81 9.18
CA GLY A 22 -22.68 17.60 8.50
C GLY A 22 -21.18 17.75 8.28
N ALA A 23 -20.41 16.96 9.02
CA ALA A 23 -19.06 16.64 8.59
C ALA A 23 -19.22 16.04 7.20
N GLY A 24 -18.93 16.83 6.16
CA GLY A 24 -18.85 16.30 4.81
C GLY A 24 -17.88 15.14 4.87
N ALA A 25 -18.33 13.96 4.42
CA ALA A 25 -17.39 12.91 4.07
C ALA A 25 -16.29 13.56 3.22
N PRO A 26 -15.00 13.27 3.46
CA PRO A 26 -13.98 13.71 2.52
C PRO A 26 -14.45 13.22 1.15
N ALA A 27 -14.55 14.13 0.18
CA ALA A 27 -14.79 13.71 -1.18
C ALA A 27 -13.69 12.70 -1.49
N ALA A 28 -14.06 11.49 -1.91
CA ALA A 28 -13.11 10.53 -2.44
C ALA A 28 -12.31 11.29 -3.51
N SER A 29 -11.01 11.47 -3.27
CA SER A 29 -10.13 11.98 -4.31
C SER A 29 -10.13 10.91 -5.38
N ALA A 30 -10.45 11.28 -6.61
CA ALA A 30 -10.31 10.35 -7.72
C ALA A 30 -8.82 10.02 -7.88
N ASP A 31 -8.54 8.82 -8.39
CA ASP A 31 -7.20 8.43 -8.82
C ASP A 31 -6.63 9.54 -9.72
N ALA A 32 -5.43 10.02 -9.37
CA ALA A 32 -4.80 11.14 -10.06
C ALA A 32 -3.63 10.67 -10.93
N ASN A 33 -3.40 11.39 -12.03
CA ASN A 33 -2.30 11.15 -12.96
C ASN A 33 -1.49 12.44 -13.11
N SER A 34 -0.21 12.39 -12.80
CA SER A 34 0.70 13.55 -12.92
C SER A 34 0.95 13.98 -14.37
N GLY A 35 0.63 13.13 -15.35
CA GLY A 35 1.16 13.27 -16.71
C GLY A 35 2.67 13.02 -16.74
N ALA A 36 3.35 13.48 -17.80
CA ALA A 36 4.78 13.27 -17.99
C ALA A 36 5.63 14.02 -16.96
N LEU A 37 6.45 13.28 -16.25
CA LEU A 37 7.43 13.77 -15.28
C LEU A 37 8.71 14.26 -15.99
N PRO A 38 9.40 15.27 -15.45
CA PRO A 38 10.62 15.82 -16.03
C PRO A 38 11.85 14.97 -15.67
N VAL A 39 11.84 13.69 -16.06
CA VAL A 39 12.94 12.73 -15.90
C VAL A 39 13.32 12.12 -17.25
N SER A 40 14.56 11.66 -17.36
CA SER A 40 15.06 10.99 -18.55
C SER A 40 14.94 9.46 -18.47
N SER A 41 14.80 8.93 -17.25
CA SER A 41 14.72 7.51 -16.93
C SER A 41 14.08 7.28 -15.56
N TYR A 42 13.97 6.02 -15.15
CA TYR A 42 13.46 5.61 -13.84
C TYR A 42 14.13 4.31 -13.40
N LYS A 43 14.44 4.19 -12.10
CA LYS A 43 14.85 2.92 -11.49
C LYS A 43 14.21 2.54 -10.17
N ASP A 44 13.95 3.50 -9.30
CA ASP A 44 13.46 3.20 -7.95
C ASP A 44 12.55 4.31 -7.42
N ILE A 45 11.65 3.95 -6.51
CA ILE A 45 10.65 4.81 -5.88
C ILE A 45 10.63 4.59 -4.37
N VAL A 46 10.69 5.68 -3.60
CA VAL A 46 10.51 5.62 -2.14
C VAL A 46 9.57 6.72 -1.68
N VAL A 47 8.72 6.41 -0.69
CA VAL A 47 7.67 7.29 -0.19
C VAL A 47 7.96 7.72 1.23
N ASP A 48 8.03 9.03 1.45
CA ASP A 48 8.21 9.67 2.75
C ASP A 48 6.86 10.14 3.31
N GLY A 49 6.39 9.43 4.33
CA GLY A 49 5.14 9.75 5.02
C GLY A 49 5.19 10.94 5.96
N VAL A 50 6.39 11.38 6.39
CA VAL A 50 6.55 12.51 7.33
C VAL A 50 6.43 13.83 6.58
N HIS A 51 7.11 13.95 5.43
CA HIS A 51 7.06 15.18 4.61
C HIS A 51 6.07 15.09 3.45
N GLN A 52 5.41 13.93 3.26
CA GLN A 52 4.49 13.65 2.16
C GLN A 52 5.13 13.84 0.79
N HIS A 53 6.34 13.31 0.64
CA HIS A 53 7.11 13.34 -0.60
C HIS A 53 7.23 11.94 -1.20
N VAL A 54 7.30 11.88 -2.53
CA VAL A 54 7.65 10.69 -3.31
C VAL A 54 8.93 10.98 -4.06
N PHE A 55 9.95 10.16 -3.84
CA PHE A 55 11.26 10.25 -4.47
C PHE A 55 11.36 9.23 -5.60
N LEU A 56 11.77 9.68 -6.79
CA LEU A 56 11.99 8.83 -7.96
C LEU A 56 13.42 9.00 -8.46
N SER A 57 14.16 7.91 -8.62
CA SER A 57 15.53 7.98 -9.14
C SER A 57 15.55 8.08 -10.67
N ASP A 58 16.36 9.00 -11.20
CA ASP A 58 16.60 9.20 -12.64
C ASP A 58 18.09 8.97 -12.96
N PRO A 59 18.52 7.72 -13.15
CA PRO A 59 19.93 7.41 -13.36
C PRO A 59 20.54 8.08 -14.58
N VAL A 60 19.82 8.12 -15.71
CA VAL A 60 20.29 8.72 -16.96
C VAL A 60 20.36 10.25 -16.85
N GLY A 61 19.37 10.87 -16.21
CA GLY A 61 19.38 12.31 -15.95
C GLY A 61 20.37 12.72 -14.86
N GLY A 62 20.87 11.76 -14.06
CA GLY A 62 21.77 12.01 -12.94
C GLY A 62 21.12 12.81 -11.82
N SER A 63 19.84 12.53 -11.53
CA SER A 63 19.05 13.27 -10.55
C SER A 63 18.07 12.40 -9.78
N VAL A 64 17.50 12.94 -8.70
CA VAL A 64 16.31 12.39 -8.03
C VAL A 64 15.18 13.39 -8.18
N LEU A 65 14.03 12.97 -8.69
CA LEU A 65 12.82 13.78 -8.75
C LEU A 65 12.05 13.63 -7.43
N VAL A 66 11.54 14.75 -6.93
CA VAL A 66 10.68 14.80 -5.73
C VAL A 66 9.31 15.30 -6.15
N THR A 67 8.26 14.56 -5.81
CA THR A 67 6.87 14.97 -5.98
C THR A 67 6.14 14.99 -4.64
N ASP A 68 5.02 15.71 -4.55
CA ASP A 68 4.09 15.59 -3.43
C ASP A 68 3.19 14.35 -3.61
N TYR A 69 2.34 14.09 -2.62
CA TYR A 69 1.39 12.98 -2.69
C TYR A 69 0.31 13.14 -3.77
N GLN A 70 0.18 14.29 -4.41
CA GLN A 70 -0.69 14.53 -5.56
C GLN A 70 0.07 14.39 -6.90
N GLY A 71 1.33 13.96 -6.86
CA GLY A 71 2.19 13.78 -8.02
C GLY A 71 2.67 15.10 -8.64
N GLN A 72 2.56 16.22 -7.93
CA GLN A 72 3.11 17.50 -8.39
C GLN A 72 4.59 17.57 -8.06
N VAL A 73 5.39 18.02 -9.02
CA VAL A 73 6.84 18.17 -8.83
C VAL A 73 7.14 19.25 -7.79
N VAL A 74 7.85 18.85 -6.74
CA VAL A 74 8.34 19.75 -5.67
C VAL A 74 9.73 20.24 -6.02
N GLN A 75 10.65 19.33 -6.36
CA GLN A 75 12.05 19.64 -6.64
C GLN A 75 12.71 18.56 -7.49
N ARG A 76 13.79 18.90 -8.19
CA ARG A 76 14.76 17.95 -8.75
C ARG A 76 16.09 18.12 -8.03
N ILE A 77 16.60 17.05 -7.46
CA ILE A 77 17.90 16.99 -6.77
C ILE A 77 18.95 16.59 -7.81
N ASP A 78 19.80 17.55 -8.19
CA ASP A 78 20.89 17.36 -9.14
C ASP A 78 22.15 16.77 -8.49
N GLY A 79 23.14 16.36 -9.32
CA GLY A 79 24.42 15.84 -8.82
C GLY A 79 24.38 14.38 -8.37
N ALA A 80 23.31 13.67 -8.73
CA ALA A 80 23.08 12.27 -8.40
C ALA A 80 23.41 11.37 -9.62
N ALA A 81 24.65 11.44 -10.11
CA ALA A 81 25.09 10.68 -11.27
C ALA A 81 24.86 9.16 -11.07
N GLY A 82 24.06 8.55 -11.95
CA GLY A 82 23.66 7.15 -11.83
C GLY A 82 22.77 6.86 -10.62
N ALA A 83 21.93 7.80 -10.18
CA ALA A 83 20.92 7.60 -9.14
C ALA A 83 20.11 6.32 -9.41
N TRP A 84 20.34 5.29 -8.61
CA TRP A 84 19.77 3.96 -8.82
C TRP A 84 18.81 3.65 -7.66
N GLY A 85 19.23 2.83 -6.70
CA GLY A 85 18.46 2.52 -5.51
C GLY A 85 18.36 3.70 -4.55
N LEU A 86 17.23 3.75 -3.85
CA LEU A 86 16.87 4.73 -2.85
C LEU A 86 16.55 4.01 -1.54
N ALA A 87 16.86 4.64 -0.41
CA ALA A 87 16.40 4.16 0.89
C ALA A 87 16.16 5.33 1.85
N LEU A 88 15.11 5.28 2.65
CA LEU A 88 14.91 6.25 3.74
C LEU A 88 15.51 5.72 5.04
N SER A 89 16.01 6.65 5.87
CA SER A 89 16.22 6.37 7.29
C SER A 89 14.87 6.08 7.97
N ALA A 90 14.91 5.32 9.06
CA ALA A 90 13.69 4.89 9.78
C ALA A 90 12.84 6.07 10.32
N ASP A 91 13.46 7.22 10.58
CA ASP A 91 12.81 8.46 11.00
C ASP A 91 12.38 9.37 9.83
N SER A 92 12.58 8.91 8.59
CA SER A 92 12.36 9.67 7.36
C SER A 92 13.15 10.98 7.28
N GLY A 93 14.19 11.18 8.09
CA GLY A 93 15.00 12.40 8.08
C GLY A 93 16.07 12.43 6.99
N THR A 94 16.47 11.28 6.47
CA THR A 94 17.51 11.16 5.43
C THR A 94 17.06 10.22 4.32
N LEU A 95 17.19 10.68 3.07
CA LEU A 95 17.16 9.85 1.88
C LEU A 95 18.60 9.48 1.50
N TYR A 96 18.88 8.19 1.44
CA TYR A 96 20.10 7.65 0.85
C TYR A 96 19.88 7.35 -0.62
N VAL A 97 20.84 7.76 -1.45
CA VAL A 97 20.80 7.57 -2.91
C VAL A 97 22.04 6.83 -3.35
N ALA A 98 21.87 5.64 -3.94
CA ALA A 98 22.97 4.92 -4.58
C ALA A 98 23.33 5.63 -5.88
N LEU A 99 24.55 6.16 -5.95
CA LEU A 99 25.07 6.86 -7.11
C LEU A 99 25.99 5.91 -7.87
N ARG A 100 25.38 5.02 -8.66
CA ARG A 100 26.08 3.95 -9.37
C ARG A 100 27.26 4.50 -10.13
N ASP A 101 27.02 5.44 -11.05
CA ASP A 101 28.07 5.96 -11.93
C ASP A 101 29.16 6.75 -11.18
N ALA A 102 28.85 7.27 -10.00
CA ALA A 102 29.80 7.99 -9.15
C ALA A 102 30.59 7.09 -8.19
N GLY A 103 30.20 5.82 -8.01
CA GLY A 103 30.81 4.94 -7.00
C GLY A 103 30.60 5.42 -5.57
N ALA A 104 29.43 5.99 -5.28
CA ALA A 104 29.18 6.64 -3.99
C ALA A 104 27.73 6.48 -3.53
N ILE A 105 27.46 6.81 -2.27
CA ILE A 105 26.12 6.97 -1.72
C ILE A 105 25.96 8.42 -1.24
N ALA A 106 24.91 9.10 -1.70
CA ALA A 106 24.54 10.42 -1.19
C ALA A 106 23.58 10.28 -0.01
N ALA A 107 23.70 11.16 0.98
CA ALA A 107 22.70 11.37 2.02
C ALA A 107 22.06 12.74 1.81
N VAL A 108 20.74 12.77 1.72
CA VAL A 108 19.94 13.97 1.46
C VAL A 108 18.99 14.19 2.62
N ASP A 109 18.98 15.39 3.19
CA ASP A 109 17.99 15.79 4.19
C ASP A 109 16.61 15.94 3.53
N THR A 110 15.63 15.20 4.01
CA THR A 110 14.30 15.09 3.38
C THR A 110 13.42 16.32 3.57
N ALA A 111 13.71 17.15 4.58
CA ALA A 111 12.98 18.38 4.85
C ALA A 111 13.45 19.54 3.95
N THR A 112 14.77 19.63 3.72
CA THR A 112 15.42 20.69 2.94
C THR A 112 15.73 20.28 1.51
N LEU A 113 15.68 18.98 1.21
CA LEU A 113 16.02 18.37 -0.07
C LEU A 113 17.44 18.73 -0.54
N GLN A 114 18.36 18.85 0.41
CA GLN A 114 19.77 19.15 0.17
C GLN A 114 20.64 17.94 0.54
N GLU A 115 21.66 17.68 -0.28
CA GLU A 115 22.70 16.72 0.07
C GLU A 115 23.49 17.21 1.29
N THR A 116 23.57 16.37 2.32
CA THR A 116 24.26 16.65 3.58
C THR A 116 25.58 15.90 3.70
N ALA A 117 25.68 14.73 3.06
CA ALA A 117 26.90 13.93 3.04
C ALA A 117 26.98 13.06 1.78
N ARG A 118 28.19 12.59 1.50
CA ARG A 118 28.49 11.65 0.42
C ARG A 118 29.57 10.69 0.86
N PHE A 119 29.32 9.41 0.65
CA PHE A 119 30.20 8.31 1.07
C PHE A 119 30.79 7.65 -0.17
N ASP A 120 32.11 7.65 -0.31
CA ASP A 120 32.79 6.84 -1.33
C ASP A 120 32.67 5.37 -0.93
N THR A 121 32.09 4.54 -1.79
CA THR A 121 31.89 3.13 -1.50
C THR A 121 33.13 2.28 -1.78
N GLY A 122 34.17 2.82 -2.40
CA GLY A 122 35.38 2.09 -2.78
C GLY A 122 35.17 1.09 -3.92
N THR A 123 33.98 1.07 -4.54
CA THR A 123 33.62 0.19 -5.67
C THR A 123 34.08 0.75 -7.02
N GLY A 124 34.57 1.99 -7.05
CA GLY A 124 34.98 2.70 -8.26
C GLY A 124 33.80 3.37 -8.98
N ALA A 125 34.13 4.26 -9.94
CA ALA A 125 33.14 5.01 -10.73
C ALA A 125 32.98 4.42 -12.14
N GLY A 126 31.76 4.48 -12.67
CA GLY A 126 31.42 4.13 -14.06
C GLY A 126 30.12 3.32 -14.20
N VAL A 127 29.65 3.16 -15.43
CA VAL A 127 28.33 2.58 -15.76
C VAL A 127 28.13 1.13 -15.28
N TYR A 128 29.17 0.44 -14.82
CA TYR A 128 29.10 -0.91 -14.24
C TYR A 128 29.78 -1.04 -12.87
N ALA A 129 30.25 0.06 -12.29
CA ALA A 129 30.99 0.07 -11.05
C ALA A 129 30.27 1.02 -10.09
N GLY A 130 29.70 0.50 -9.00
CA GLY A 130 28.98 1.32 -8.05
C GLY A 130 27.87 0.59 -7.29
N PRO A 131 27.37 1.19 -6.20
CA PRO A 131 26.20 0.70 -5.49
C PRO A 131 24.95 0.81 -6.38
N THR A 132 24.00 -0.10 -6.21
CA THR A 132 22.78 -0.17 -7.05
C THR A 132 21.51 -0.32 -6.23
N SER A 133 21.49 -1.17 -5.20
CA SER A 133 20.36 -1.31 -4.27
C SER A 133 20.78 -0.88 -2.88
N LEU A 134 19.84 -0.34 -2.09
CA LEU A 134 20.07 0.08 -0.71
C LEU A 134 19.04 -0.54 0.22
N ALA A 135 19.45 -0.93 1.43
CA ALA A 135 18.53 -1.37 2.48
C ALA A 135 19.11 -1.04 3.87
N THR A 136 18.26 -0.68 4.82
CA THR A 136 18.69 -0.42 6.21
C THR A 136 18.35 -1.62 7.09
N ALA A 137 19.36 -2.24 7.70
CA ALA A 137 19.24 -3.43 8.55
C ALA A 137 20.50 -3.58 9.44
N GLY A 138 20.36 -4.19 10.62
CA GLY A 138 21.46 -4.42 11.56
C GLY A 138 22.14 -3.13 12.03
N GLY A 139 21.43 -1.99 11.99
CA GLY A 139 21.99 -0.66 12.28
C GLY A 139 22.93 -0.10 11.21
N GLN A 140 22.99 -0.73 10.03
CA GLN A 140 23.83 -0.31 8.90
C GLN A 140 23.00 0.01 7.67
N LEU A 141 23.60 0.76 6.74
CA LEU A 141 23.10 0.92 5.38
C LEU A 141 23.83 -0.08 4.47
N TRP A 142 23.13 -1.13 4.07
CA TRP A 142 23.61 -2.15 3.15
C TRP A 142 23.44 -1.69 1.70
N PHE A 143 24.39 -2.07 0.85
CA PHE A 143 24.30 -1.80 -0.59
C PHE A 143 24.75 -2.98 -1.44
N GLY A 144 24.03 -3.22 -2.53
CA GLY A 144 24.37 -4.21 -3.54
C GLY A 144 25.25 -3.62 -4.62
N TYR A 145 26.29 -4.34 -5.05
CA TYR A 145 27.14 -3.96 -6.18
C TYR A 145 27.62 -5.19 -6.96
N ALA A 146 28.17 -4.96 -8.14
CA ALA A 146 28.86 -5.99 -8.92
C ALA A 146 30.37 -5.86 -8.70
N LYS A 147 31.02 -6.96 -8.30
CA LYS A 147 32.48 -7.05 -8.17
C LYS A 147 33.14 -7.17 -9.54
N ASP A 148 32.51 -7.90 -10.44
CA ASP A 148 32.86 -8.03 -11.85
C ASP A 148 31.61 -8.34 -12.68
N THR A 149 31.78 -8.74 -13.94
CA THR A 149 30.67 -9.02 -14.86
C THR A 149 29.76 -10.18 -14.44
N TRP A 150 30.21 -11.04 -13.52
CA TRP A 150 29.53 -12.29 -13.17
C TRP A 150 29.37 -12.50 -11.67
N THR A 151 29.74 -11.51 -10.85
CA THR A 151 29.83 -11.70 -9.41
C THR A 151 29.22 -10.52 -8.68
N GLY A 152 28.11 -10.77 -8.00
CA GLY A 152 27.48 -9.87 -7.05
C GLY A 152 28.24 -9.78 -5.73
N ALA A 153 28.03 -8.69 -5.00
CA ALA A 153 28.55 -8.52 -3.66
C ALA A 153 27.71 -7.54 -2.84
N LEU A 154 27.83 -7.63 -1.52
CA LEU A 154 27.28 -6.68 -0.57
C LEU A 154 28.39 -5.83 0.03
N GLY A 155 28.09 -4.55 0.23
CA GLY A 155 28.84 -3.66 1.09
C GLY A 155 27.93 -3.07 2.16
N ALA A 156 28.53 -2.47 3.17
CA ALA A 156 27.82 -1.79 4.25
C ALA A 156 28.47 -0.46 4.59
N VAL A 157 27.65 0.52 4.92
CA VAL A 157 28.06 1.78 5.54
C VAL A 157 27.58 1.75 7.00
N ASP A 158 28.54 1.80 7.92
CA ASP A 158 28.24 2.03 9.34
C ASP A 158 28.07 3.55 9.56
N LEU A 159 26.88 3.93 10.01
CA LEU A 159 26.46 5.32 10.24
C LEU A 159 26.48 5.70 11.73
N SER A 160 26.90 4.79 12.62
CA SER A 160 26.85 4.99 14.08
C SER A 160 27.94 5.94 14.61
N GLY A 161 29.04 6.10 13.86
CA GLY A 161 30.16 6.96 14.19
C GLY A 161 30.03 8.38 13.67
N ALA A 162 30.89 9.29 14.16
CA ALA A 162 30.99 10.66 13.63
C ALA A 162 31.49 10.70 12.17
N GLU A 163 32.26 9.70 11.76
CA GLU A 163 32.69 9.47 10.38
C GLU A 163 32.17 8.10 9.95
N PRO A 164 31.33 8.03 8.90
CA PRO A 164 30.84 6.77 8.38
C PRO A 164 31.98 5.92 7.80
N THR A 165 31.94 4.62 8.07
CA THR A 165 32.94 3.66 7.56
C THR A 165 32.32 2.69 6.59
N VAL A 166 32.97 2.48 5.45
CA VAL A 166 32.53 1.53 4.42
C VAL A 166 33.28 0.22 4.57
N THR A 167 32.54 -0.88 4.54
CA THR A 167 33.09 -2.23 4.46
C THR A 167 32.63 -2.88 3.16
N LEU A 168 33.59 -3.36 2.39
CA LEU A 168 33.41 -4.29 1.28
C LEU A 168 33.83 -5.69 1.76
N ASP A 169 33.62 -6.74 0.97
CA ASP A 169 34.07 -8.14 1.19
C ASP A 169 32.96 -9.17 1.49
N HIS A 170 31.73 -8.91 1.07
CA HIS A 170 30.66 -9.92 1.07
C HIS A 170 30.36 -10.40 -0.35
N VAL A 171 31.25 -11.22 -0.90
CA VAL A 171 31.11 -11.77 -2.26
C VAL A 171 29.97 -12.80 -2.31
N MET A 172 29.17 -12.76 -3.37
CA MET A 172 28.04 -13.64 -3.61
C MET A 172 28.29 -14.44 -4.90
N ASP A 173 29.00 -15.58 -4.78
CA ASP A 173 29.46 -16.36 -5.93
C ASP A 173 28.34 -16.91 -6.84
N ASP A 174 27.11 -16.99 -6.32
CA ASP A 174 25.92 -17.48 -7.05
C ASP A 174 25.05 -16.35 -7.63
N PHE A 175 25.52 -15.10 -7.53
CA PHE A 175 24.82 -13.93 -8.06
C PHE A 175 25.61 -13.43 -9.26
N GLY A 176 25.02 -13.49 -10.46
CA GLY A 176 25.66 -13.12 -11.72
C GLY A 176 25.83 -11.61 -11.91
N GLY A 177 25.21 -10.82 -11.04
CA GLY A 177 25.15 -9.37 -11.15
C GLY A 177 24.90 -8.69 -9.82
N PHE A 178 24.36 -7.47 -9.88
CA PHE A 178 24.08 -6.68 -8.69
C PHE A 178 22.81 -7.17 -7.97
N PRO A 179 22.87 -7.48 -6.67
CA PRO A 179 21.70 -7.89 -5.91
C PRO A 179 20.74 -6.72 -5.65
N TYR A 180 19.44 -6.99 -5.77
CA TYR A 180 18.38 -6.22 -5.14
C TYR A 180 18.29 -6.58 -3.66
N LEU A 181 18.11 -5.58 -2.81
CA LEU A 181 18.08 -5.71 -1.37
C LEU A 181 16.75 -5.21 -0.82
N VAL A 182 16.13 -6.00 0.05
CA VAL A 182 14.99 -5.57 0.85
C VAL A 182 15.17 -5.95 2.31
N ALA A 183 14.68 -5.08 3.19
CA ALA A 183 14.70 -5.25 4.64
C ALA A 183 13.37 -4.74 5.23
N SER A 184 13.08 -5.12 6.47
CA SER A 184 11.87 -4.70 7.17
C SER A 184 12.18 -4.37 8.63
N PRO A 185 11.59 -3.30 9.20
CA PRO A 185 11.79 -2.97 10.61
C PRO A 185 11.21 -4.02 11.58
N ALA A 186 10.34 -4.94 11.11
CA ALA A 186 9.79 -5.99 11.95
C ALA A 186 10.78 -7.13 12.27
N ASP A 187 11.79 -7.33 11.42
CA ASP A 187 12.97 -8.14 11.70
C ASP A 187 14.22 -7.32 11.33
N PRO A 188 14.73 -6.48 12.25
CA PRO A 188 15.77 -5.50 11.94
C PRO A 188 17.10 -6.14 11.55
N ASP A 189 17.30 -7.43 11.83
CA ASP A 189 18.53 -8.15 11.53
C ASP A 189 18.42 -9.03 10.26
N LEU A 190 17.24 -9.05 9.62
CA LEU A 190 17.03 -9.75 8.34
C LEU A 190 17.35 -8.83 7.16
N LEU A 191 18.25 -9.30 6.29
CA LEU A 191 18.46 -8.74 4.95
C LEU A 191 18.14 -9.81 3.91
N VAL A 192 17.27 -9.49 2.96
CA VAL A 192 17.00 -10.36 1.80
C VAL A 192 17.70 -9.79 0.58
N ALA A 193 18.42 -10.65 -0.14
CA ALA A 193 19.07 -10.31 -1.39
C ALA A 193 18.53 -11.21 -2.51
N ALA A 194 18.27 -10.63 -3.67
CA ALA A 194 17.85 -11.38 -4.85
C ALA A 194 18.47 -10.82 -6.13
N GLU A 195 18.73 -11.69 -7.10
CA GLU A 195 19.37 -11.33 -8.38
C GLU A 195 18.97 -12.31 -9.47
N ALA A 196 19.10 -11.89 -10.74
CA ALA A 196 18.81 -12.72 -11.89
C ALA A 196 20.04 -12.86 -12.82
N ASP A 197 20.74 -14.00 -12.74
CA ASP A 197 21.77 -14.34 -13.72
C ASP A 197 21.16 -15.04 -14.92
N GLY A 198 21.11 -14.33 -16.05
CA GLY A 198 21.03 -14.93 -17.38
C GLY A 198 19.81 -15.79 -17.72
N ASN A 199 18.92 -16.09 -16.75
CA ASN A 199 17.55 -16.63 -16.79
C ASN A 199 17.08 -17.20 -15.42
N SER A 200 17.96 -17.42 -14.44
CA SER A 200 17.59 -18.02 -13.14
C SER A 200 17.73 -17.02 -12.01
N VAL A 201 16.70 -16.90 -11.17
CA VAL A 201 16.72 -16.00 -10.01
C VAL A 201 17.30 -16.70 -8.78
N ALA A 202 18.25 -16.07 -8.11
CA ALA A 202 18.72 -16.46 -6.79
C ALA A 202 18.07 -15.58 -5.72
N VAL A 203 17.67 -16.18 -4.60
CA VAL A 203 17.18 -15.47 -3.41
C VAL A 203 17.94 -15.98 -2.20
N ALA A 204 18.46 -15.07 -1.38
CA ALA A 204 19.24 -15.39 -0.19
C ALA A 204 18.78 -14.57 1.00
N LEU A 205 18.77 -15.21 2.18
CA LEU A 205 18.47 -14.60 3.47
C LEU A 205 19.77 -14.43 4.24
N TYR A 206 19.98 -13.25 4.83
CA TYR A 206 21.14 -12.93 5.65
C TYR A 206 20.73 -12.46 7.05
N ASP A 207 21.46 -12.91 8.05
CA ASP A 207 21.55 -12.26 9.36
C ASP A 207 22.59 -11.15 9.26
N VAL A 208 22.23 -9.93 9.66
CA VAL A 208 23.14 -8.78 9.69
C VAL A 208 23.31 -8.18 11.08
N GLY A 209 22.77 -8.81 12.14
CA GLY A 209 22.80 -8.28 13.51
C GLY A 209 24.20 -8.17 14.12
N SER A 210 25.18 -8.89 13.56
CA SER A 210 26.59 -8.80 13.95
C SER A 210 27.35 -7.65 13.27
N GLY A 211 26.70 -6.90 12.36
CA GLY A 211 27.33 -5.93 11.48
C GLY A 211 28.07 -6.56 10.29
N ARG A 212 27.84 -7.86 10.04
CA ARG A 212 28.33 -8.62 8.88
C ARG A 212 27.17 -9.41 8.29
N ALA A 213 27.17 -9.56 6.96
CA ALA A 213 26.20 -10.40 6.28
C ALA A 213 26.54 -11.89 6.45
N GLU A 214 25.76 -12.59 7.27
CA GLU A 214 25.87 -14.03 7.50
C GLU A 214 24.69 -14.74 6.80
N ARG A 215 24.99 -15.49 5.73
CA ARG A 215 23.94 -16.16 4.94
C ARG A 215 23.25 -17.24 5.78
N ARG A 216 21.95 -17.07 6.01
CA ARG A 216 21.06 -18.04 6.68
C ARG A 216 20.61 -19.13 5.71
N GLU A 217 20.13 -18.73 4.54
CA GLU A 217 19.52 -19.64 3.55
C GLU A 217 19.67 -19.08 2.13
N GLN A 218 19.61 -19.94 1.11
CA GLN A 218 19.60 -19.52 -0.29
C GLN A 218 18.94 -20.56 -1.20
N THR A 219 18.25 -20.07 -2.23
CA THR A 219 17.69 -20.90 -3.30
C THR A 219 17.96 -20.28 -4.68
N VAL A 220 17.95 -21.11 -5.71
CA VAL A 220 18.08 -20.72 -7.13
C VAL A 220 16.92 -21.32 -7.91
N GLY A 221 16.24 -20.49 -8.71
CA GLY A 221 14.97 -20.84 -9.34
C GLY A 221 13.87 -21.10 -8.28
N PRO A 222 13.58 -20.12 -7.39
CA PRO A 222 12.62 -20.31 -6.32
C PRO A 222 11.24 -20.71 -6.85
N GLY A 223 10.56 -21.58 -6.11
CA GLY A 223 9.17 -21.94 -6.33
C GLY A 223 8.93 -23.11 -7.29
N PRO A 224 7.69 -23.64 -7.32
CA PRO A 224 7.36 -24.83 -8.11
C PRO A 224 7.40 -24.59 -9.63
N GLU A 225 7.19 -23.34 -10.05
CA GLU A 225 7.15 -22.94 -11.46
C GLU A 225 8.50 -22.35 -11.93
N GLY A 226 9.47 -22.27 -11.02
CA GLY A 226 10.69 -21.51 -11.22
C GLY A 226 10.43 -20.00 -11.19
N CYS A 227 11.45 -19.22 -11.51
CA CYS A 227 11.37 -17.77 -11.56
C CYS A 227 12.43 -17.27 -12.54
N SER A 228 12.01 -16.59 -13.59
CA SER A 228 12.88 -16.03 -14.61
C SER A 228 12.75 -14.50 -14.67
N SER A 229 13.88 -13.82 -14.87
CA SER A 229 13.95 -12.36 -14.99
C SER A 229 13.29 -11.64 -13.82
N LEU A 230 13.98 -11.62 -12.66
CA LEU A 230 13.55 -10.88 -11.47
C LEU A 230 13.23 -9.44 -11.83
N GLN A 231 12.02 -9.00 -11.48
CA GLN A 231 11.56 -7.63 -11.69
C GLN A 231 11.51 -6.86 -10.38
N ASP A 232 11.08 -7.51 -9.29
CA ASP A 232 10.88 -6.87 -8.00
C ASP A 232 10.72 -7.91 -6.87
N LEU A 233 10.85 -7.48 -5.62
CA LEU A 233 10.56 -8.28 -4.43
C LEU A 233 10.13 -7.38 -3.26
N ALA A 234 9.27 -7.90 -2.39
CA ALA A 234 8.82 -7.19 -1.19
C ALA A 234 8.67 -8.12 0.00
N LEU A 235 8.95 -7.59 1.20
CA LEU A 235 8.71 -8.29 2.47
C LEU A 235 7.31 -7.97 3.00
N THR A 236 6.66 -8.94 3.62
CA THR A 236 5.46 -8.67 4.41
C THR A 236 5.80 -7.77 5.61
N PRO A 237 4.84 -6.98 6.13
CA PRO A 237 5.08 -6.08 7.25
C PRO A 237 5.58 -6.78 8.52
N ASP A 238 5.24 -8.06 8.70
CA ASP A 238 5.72 -8.89 9.80
C ASP A 238 7.06 -9.59 9.52
N ALA A 239 7.66 -9.32 8.36
CA ALA A 239 8.89 -9.90 7.84
C ALA A 239 8.91 -11.43 7.75
N ARG A 240 7.75 -12.11 7.78
CA ARG A 240 7.67 -13.58 7.74
C ARG A 240 7.66 -14.16 6.34
N GLN A 241 7.33 -13.35 5.34
CA GLN A 241 7.28 -13.76 3.95
C GLN A 241 7.98 -12.75 3.05
N VAL A 242 8.63 -13.25 2.02
CA VAL A 242 9.10 -12.47 0.87
C VAL A 242 8.26 -12.87 -0.34
N VAL A 243 7.73 -11.87 -1.03
CA VAL A 243 7.05 -12.03 -2.30
C VAL A 243 8.01 -11.67 -3.41
N VAL A 244 8.17 -12.57 -4.37
CA VAL A 244 9.10 -12.42 -5.50
C VAL A 244 8.31 -12.26 -6.79
N SER A 245 8.64 -11.24 -7.56
CA SER A 245 8.03 -10.91 -8.85
C SER A 245 9.02 -11.17 -9.97
N CYS A 246 8.69 -12.13 -10.82
CA CYS A 246 9.51 -12.57 -11.93
C CYS A 246 8.68 -12.38 -13.21
N ALA A 247 9.31 -12.07 -14.34
CA ALA A 247 8.55 -11.93 -15.59
C ALA A 247 7.81 -13.22 -15.96
N GLU A 248 8.33 -14.38 -15.55
CA GLU A 248 7.62 -15.66 -15.57
C GLU A 248 7.88 -16.42 -14.26
N PRO A 249 6.87 -17.12 -13.70
CA PRO A 249 5.52 -17.35 -14.22
C PRO A 249 4.59 -16.12 -14.09
N ASP A 250 3.35 -16.23 -14.60
CA ASP A 250 2.26 -15.26 -14.44
C ASP A 250 1.69 -15.24 -12.99
N ALA A 251 2.59 -15.18 -12.01
CA ALA A 251 2.27 -15.16 -10.59
C ALA A 251 3.38 -14.52 -9.77
N HIS A 252 2.98 -13.81 -8.72
CA HIS A 252 3.89 -13.36 -7.66
C HIS A 252 4.01 -14.47 -6.61
N GLN A 253 5.20 -15.02 -6.44
CA GLN A 253 5.42 -16.21 -5.60
C GLN A 253 5.83 -15.82 -4.18
N VAL A 254 5.28 -16.53 -3.18
CA VAL A 254 5.44 -16.22 -1.75
C VAL A 254 6.34 -17.25 -1.09
N PHE A 255 7.37 -16.80 -0.38
CA PHE A 255 8.34 -17.66 0.31
C PHE A 255 8.49 -17.27 1.77
N SER A 256 8.70 -18.28 2.61
CA SER A 256 9.09 -18.14 4.01
C SER A 256 10.42 -17.39 4.15
N THR A 257 10.51 -16.41 5.03
CA THR A 257 11.80 -15.79 5.42
C THR A 257 12.55 -16.59 6.49
N THR A 258 12.07 -17.79 6.84
CA THR A 258 12.80 -18.69 7.74
C THR A 258 13.70 -19.64 6.95
N ASP A 259 13.20 -20.18 5.83
CA ASP A 259 13.83 -21.29 5.10
C ASP A 259 13.57 -21.26 3.59
N LEU A 260 13.05 -20.15 3.05
CA LEU A 260 12.70 -19.98 1.62
C LEU A 260 11.74 -21.05 1.08
N THR A 261 10.98 -21.72 1.94
CA THR A 261 9.92 -22.64 1.49
C THR A 261 8.78 -21.87 0.82
N HIS A 262 8.30 -22.38 -0.32
CA HIS A 262 7.17 -21.80 -1.04
C HIS A 262 5.88 -21.95 -0.21
N GLN A 263 5.17 -20.84 0.02
CA GLN A 263 3.96 -20.79 0.86
C GLN A 263 2.68 -20.48 0.07
N GLY A 264 2.79 -20.16 -1.21
CA GLY A 264 1.66 -19.82 -2.07
C GLY A 264 2.05 -18.82 -3.15
N GLN A 265 1.08 -18.38 -3.92
CA GLN A 265 1.28 -17.39 -4.97
C GLN A 265 0.01 -16.59 -5.22
N TYR A 266 0.19 -15.37 -5.74
CA TYR A 266 -0.89 -14.53 -6.24
C TYR A 266 -0.85 -14.58 -7.77
N ALA A 267 -1.77 -15.36 -8.34
CA ALA A 267 -1.90 -15.49 -9.79
C ALA A 267 -2.41 -14.17 -10.37
N VAL A 268 -1.82 -13.77 -11.49
CA VAL A 268 -2.16 -12.54 -12.21
C VAL A 268 -2.28 -12.84 -13.70
N ASP A 269 -3.01 -11.98 -14.40
CA ASP A 269 -3.07 -12.06 -15.86
C ASP A 269 -1.99 -11.14 -16.45
N GLY A 270 -0.93 -11.72 -17.02
CA GLY A 270 0.20 -11.01 -17.61
C GLY A 270 1.50 -11.13 -16.80
N ASN A 271 2.58 -10.56 -17.33
CA ASN A 271 3.92 -10.74 -16.75
C ASN A 271 4.10 -9.88 -15.48
N PRO A 272 4.39 -10.47 -14.30
CA PRO A 272 4.67 -9.70 -13.09
C PRO A 272 5.87 -8.76 -13.27
N VAL A 273 5.73 -7.50 -12.84
CA VAL A 273 6.81 -6.49 -12.92
C VAL A 273 7.04 -5.70 -11.64
N ALA A 274 6.08 -5.63 -10.74
CA ALA A 274 6.24 -4.87 -9.50
C ALA A 274 5.41 -5.47 -8.37
N VAL A 275 5.90 -5.37 -7.13
CA VAL A 275 5.15 -5.79 -5.95
C VAL A 275 5.36 -4.81 -4.82
N ALA A 276 4.28 -4.38 -4.18
CA ALA A 276 4.35 -3.56 -2.97
C ALA A 276 3.35 -4.08 -1.93
N ILE A 277 3.78 -4.18 -0.68
CA ILE A 277 2.93 -4.67 0.41
C ILE A 277 2.69 -3.53 1.41
N ALA A 278 1.42 -3.20 1.63
CA ALA A 278 1.00 -2.15 2.54
C ALA A 278 1.23 -2.55 4.01
N PRO A 279 1.26 -1.60 4.97
CA PRO A 279 1.44 -1.90 6.39
C PRO A 279 0.40 -2.86 6.99
N ASP A 280 -0.80 -2.93 6.43
CA ASP A 280 -1.85 -3.86 6.85
C ASP A 280 -1.74 -5.26 6.19
N GLY A 281 -0.72 -5.46 5.35
CA GLY A 281 -0.47 -6.67 4.58
C GLY A 281 -1.12 -6.69 3.19
N THR A 282 -1.96 -5.71 2.84
CA THR A 282 -2.57 -5.63 1.50
C THR A 282 -1.47 -5.65 0.44
N MET A 283 -1.54 -6.62 -0.47
CA MET A 283 -0.56 -6.75 -1.54
C MET A 283 -1.05 -6.06 -2.80
N ALA A 284 -0.22 -5.20 -3.39
CA ALA A 284 -0.36 -4.73 -4.75
C ALA A 284 0.53 -5.58 -5.68
N ALA A 285 -0.12 -6.31 -6.57
CA ALA A 285 0.51 -7.12 -7.60
C ALA A 285 0.49 -6.32 -8.92
N GLY A 286 1.67 -5.97 -9.44
CA GLY A 286 1.82 -5.20 -10.65
C GLY A 286 2.24 -6.06 -11.83
N THR A 287 1.56 -5.91 -12.96
CA THR A 287 1.81 -6.64 -14.20
C THR A 287 2.14 -5.71 -15.36
N TYR A 288 2.91 -6.22 -16.31
CA TYR A 288 3.00 -5.68 -17.65
C TYR A 288 1.86 -6.26 -18.48
N ALA A 289 0.67 -5.68 -18.30
CA ALA A 289 -0.54 -6.09 -18.95
C ALA A 289 -0.71 -5.39 -20.32
N GLY A 290 -1.47 -6.03 -21.22
CA GLY A 290 -1.93 -5.42 -22.47
C GLY A 290 -3.36 -5.84 -22.78
N GLY A 291 -4.09 -5.02 -23.54
CA GLY A 291 -5.41 -5.39 -24.07
C GLY A 291 -6.54 -5.52 -23.03
N GLY A 292 -6.63 -4.60 -22.06
CA GLY A 292 -7.73 -4.57 -21.09
C GLY A 292 -7.52 -5.45 -19.85
N GLN A 293 -6.34 -6.04 -19.70
CA GLN A 293 -5.94 -6.74 -18.49
C GLN A 293 -5.55 -5.74 -17.39
N PRO A 294 -5.76 -6.06 -16.11
CA PRO A 294 -5.39 -5.17 -15.03
C PRO A 294 -3.87 -5.05 -14.93
N ASP A 295 -3.35 -3.83 -14.87
CA ASP A 295 -1.93 -3.54 -14.58
C ASP A 295 -1.62 -3.71 -13.09
N ILE A 296 -2.60 -3.49 -12.22
CA ILE A 296 -2.45 -3.61 -10.77
C ILE A 296 -3.67 -4.32 -10.19
N SER A 297 -3.42 -5.40 -9.45
CA SER A 297 -4.42 -6.13 -8.69
C SER A 297 -4.10 -6.09 -7.19
N LEU A 298 -5.10 -5.84 -6.36
CA LEU A 298 -4.96 -5.80 -4.91
C LEU A 298 -5.52 -7.05 -4.25
N PHE A 299 -4.69 -7.67 -3.41
CA PHE A 299 -5.02 -8.90 -2.71
C PHE A 299 -5.04 -8.68 -1.20
N THR A 300 -6.05 -9.27 -0.55
CA THR A 300 -6.03 -9.48 0.89
C THR A 300 -4.95 -10.52 1.23
N PRO A 301 -4.20 -10.37 2.33
CA PRO A 301 -3.20 -11.36 2.73
C PRO A 301 -3.74 -12.80 2.72
N GLY A 302 -3.10 -13.68 1.95
CA GLY A 302 -3.44 -15.11 1.89
C GLY A 302 -4.66 -15.46 1.05
N GLU A 303 -5.36 -14.48 0.46
CA GLU A 303 -6.46 -14.71 -0.47
C GLU A 303 -5.95 -14.82 -1.91
N THR A 304 -6.59 -15.67 -2.71
CA THR A 304 -6.15 -15.92 -4.10
C THR A 304 -6.88 -15.07 -5.14
N ALA A 305 -7.93 -14.35 -4.75
CA ALA A 305 -8.70 -13.49 -5.65
C ALA A 305 -8.45 -12.02 -5.27
N PRO A 306 -8.21 -11.13 -6.25
CA PRO A 306 -8.08 -9.72 -5.95
C PRO A 306 -9.44 -9.13 -5.57
N PHE A 307 -9.42 -8.16 -4.66
CA PHE A 307 -10.63 -7.39 -4.29
C PHE A 307 -10.76 -6.09 -5.08
N LYS A 308 -9.70 -5.69 -5.79
CA LYS A 308 -9.64 -4.49 -6.61
C LYS A 308 -8.65 -4.70 -7.75
N ASP A 309 -9.06 -4.26 -8.93
CA ASP A 309 -8.19 -4.12 -10.09
C ASP A 309 -8.15 -2.66 -10.55
N TRP A 310 -6.98 -2.26 -11.06
CA TRP A 310 -6.76 -1.04 -11.82
C TRP A 310 -6.18 -1.39 -13.19
N ASP A 311 -6.84 -0.87 -14.22
CA ASP A 311 -6.34 -0.79 -15.58
C ASP A 311 -5.86 0.64 -15.78
N LEU A 312 -4.56 0.81 -16.03
CA LEU A 312 -3.90 2.11 -16.12
C LEU A 312 -3.96 2.72 -17.53
N GLN A 313 -4.60 2.03 -18.49
CA GLN A 313 -4.73 2.49 -19.87
C GLN A 313 -5.23 3.93 -19.97
N ALA A 314 -4.65 4.66 -20.94
CA ALA A 314 -5.09 5.99 -21.29
C ALA A 314 -6.54 5.95 -21.77
N THR A 315 -7.34 6.91 -21.30
CA THR A 315 -8.79 7.07 -21.54
C THR A 315 -9.13 7.42 -23.00
N SER A 316 -8.72 6.61 -23.96
CA SER A 316 -9.09 6.79 -25.37
C SER A 316 -9.68 5.51 -25.93
N ASP A 317 -10.89 5.62 -26.47
CA ASP A 317 -11.60 4.57 -27.22
C ASP A 317 -10.90 4.16 -28.54
N GLU A 318 -9.65 4.58 -28.77
CA GLU A 318 -8.89 4.24 -29.96
C GLU A 318 -8.18 2.90 -29.78
N LEU A 319 -8.50 1.95 -30.66
CA LEU A 319 -8.01 0.56 -30.72
C LEU A 319 -6.46 0.40 -30.78
N TYR A 320 -5.72 1.50 -30.88
CA TYR A 320 -4.25 1.57 -30.96
C TYR A 320 -3.67 2.76 -30.20
N ALA A 321 -4.40 3.28 -29.22
CA ALA A 321 -3.88 4.33 -28.37
C ALA A 321 -2.60 3.85 -27.66
N PRO A 322 -1.58 4.71 -27.55
CA PRO A 322 -0.35 4.32 -26.89
C PRO A 322 -0.66 4.11 -25.39
N GLU A 323 -0.54 2.86 -24.95
CA GLU A 323 -0.90 2.43 -23.59
C GLU A 323 0.12 2.94 -22.57
N ASP A 324 -0.37 3.35 -21.40
CA ASP A 324 0.50 3.59 -20.25
C ASP A 324 0.75 2.25 -19.57
N ARG A 325 2.01 1.91 -19.31
CA ARG A 325 2.39 0.59 -18.75
C ARG A 325 3.13 0.73 -17.44
N LEU A 326 2.84 -0.15 -16.50
CA LEU A 326 3.55 -0.19 -15.23
C LEU A 326 5.04 -0.48 -15.44
N ARG A 327 5.90 0.27 -14.74
CA ARG A 327 7.36 0.05 -14.75
C ARG A 327 7.74 -1.04 -13.75
N SER A 328 8.80 -1.79 -14.07
CA SER A 328 9.39 -2.72 -13.12
C SER A 328 9.79 -2.02 -11.82
N ALA A 329 9.53 -2.65 -10.68
CA ALA A 329 9.69 -2.06 -9.35
C ALA A 329 9.04 -0.66 -9.22
N GLY A 330 7.90 -0.46 -9.89
CA GLY A 330 7.23 0.83 -10.02
C GLY A 330 6.16 1.11 -8.97
N LEU A 331 6.03 0.30 -7.92
CA LEU A 331 4.96 0.40 -6.93
C LEU A 331 5.51 0.75 -5.54
N ALA A 332 4.89 1.71 -4.87
CA ALA A 332 5.18 1.98 -3.46
C ALA A 332 3.94 2.49 -2.70
N TRP A 333 3.70 1.92 -1.52
CA TRP A 333 2.64 2.37 -0.62
C TRP A 333 3.07 3.59 0.20
N ALA A 334 2.14 4.50 0.44
CA ALA A 334 2.27 5.44 1.54
C ALA A 334 2.36 4.67 2.87
N PRO A 335 3.18 5.13 3.85
CA PRO A 335 3.30 4.44 5.14
C PRO A 335 2.02 4.35 5.98
N ASP A 336 0.97 5.11 5.63
CA ASP A 336 -0.36 5.02 6.25
C ASP A 336 -1.26 3.96 5.57
N GLY A 337 -0.82 3.37 4.46
CA GLY A 337 -1.58 2.40 3.66
C GLY A 337 -2.76 2.99 2.90
N GLY A 338 -2.94 4.31 2.92
CA GLY A 338 -4.09 4.97 2.31
C GLY A 338 -3.98 5.16 0.80
N ARG A 339 -2.77 5.00 0.24
CA ARG A 339 -2.46 5.36 -1.14
C ARG A 339 -1.30 4.54 -1.69
N LEU A 340 -1.45 4.13 -2.95
CA LEU A 340 -0.43 3.47 -3.75
C LEU A 340 0.06 4.44 -4.83
N PHE A 341 1.38 4.53 -4.97
CA PHE A 341 2.03 5.25 -6.05
C PHE A 341 2.49 4.24 -7.10
N ALA A 342 2.18 4.51 -8.37
CA ALA A 342 2.56 3.63 -9.48
C ALA A 342 3.26 4.42 -10.59
N VAL A 343 4.48 4.02 -10.93
CA VAL A 343 5.30 4.64 -11.97
C VAL A 343 5.01 3.98 -13.32
N THR A 344 4.64 4.79 -14.31
CA THR A 344 4.22 4.30 -15.63
C THR A 344 5.15 4.79 -16.75
N GLU A 345 5.40 3.95 -17.76
CA GLU A 345 5.80 4.43 -19.09
C GLU A 345 4.58 5.06 -19.76
N LEU A 346 4.71 6.29 -20.24
CA LEU A 346 3.61 7.00 -20.90
C LEU A 346 3.68 6.83 -22.40
N GLY A 347 2.59 6.37 -22.98
CA GLY A 347 2.45 6.20 -24.42
C GLY A 347 3.45 5.21 -25.03
N ALA A 348 3.07 3.94 -25.05
CA ALA A 348 3.83 2.83 -25.65
C ALA A 348 4.59 3.23 -26.94
N GLY A 349 5.92 3.11 -26.90
CA GLY A 349 6.82 3.42 -28.03
C GLY A 349 7.74 4.63 -27.82
N HIS A 350 7.61 5.35 -26.70
CA HIS A 350 8.51 6.43 -26.29
C HIS A 350 9.10 6.12 -24.89
N PRO A 351 10.14 5.26 -24.81
CA PRO A 351 10.62 4.64 -23.55
C PRO A 351 11.19 5.62 -22.51
N THR A 352 11.23 6.91 -22.81
CA THR A 352 11.74 7.97 -21.93
C THR A 352 10.63 8.75 -21.22
N SER A 353 9.37 8.61 -21.61
CA SER A 353 8.27 9.35 -20.96
C SER A 353 7.78 8.59 -19.73
N VAL A 354 8.01 9.14 -18.54
CA VAL A 354 7.64 8.53 -17.26
C VAL A 354 6.51 9.33 -16.63
N GLY A 355 5.52 8.66 -16.04
CA GLY A 355 4.42 9.27 -15.28
C GLY A 355 4.30 8.68 -13.88
N LEU A 356 3.54 9.36 -13.02
CA LEU A 356 3.16 8.87 -11.70
C LEU A 356 1.64 8.83 -11.57
N ARG A 357 1.12 7.66 -11.23
CA ARG A 357 -0.25 7.44 -10.82
C ARG A 357 -0.33 7.47 -9.31
N VAL A 358 -1.35 8.14 -8.81
CA VAL A 358 -1.68 8.25 -7.40
C VAL A 358 -3.03 7.58 -7.21
N LEU A 359 -3.01 6.41 -6.58
CA LEU A 359 -4.16 5.52 -6.49
C LEU A 359 -4.59 5.42 -5.03
N ASP A 360 -5.82 5.84 -4.73
CA ASP A 360 -6.32 5.79 -3.36
C ASP A 360 -6.81 4.39 -3.00
N MET A 361 -6.56 3.96 -1.77
CA MET A 361 -7.08 2.69 -1.27
C MET A 361 -8.61 2.67 -1.39
N PRO A 362 -9.21 1.72 -2.15
CA PRO A 362 -10.64 1.73 -2.38
C PRO A 362 -11.42 1.31 -1.13
N GLN A 363 -12.62 1.88 -0.98
CA GLN A 363 -13.66 1.24 -0.18
C GLN A 363 -14.25 0.06 -0.94
N VAL A 364 -14.37 -1.09 -0.29
CA VAL A 364 -15.02 -2.26 -0.86
C VAL A 364 -16.51 -2.25 -0.58
N ALA A 365 -17.30 -2.71 -1.54
CA ALA A 365 -18.73 -2.88 -1.34
C ALA A 365 -19.01 -3.91 -0.25
N THR A 366 -19.97 -3.60 0.63
CA THR A 366 -20.47 -4.56 1.63
C THR A 366 -21.93 -4.86 1.39
N SER A 367 -22.39 -5.99 1.92
CA SER A 367 -23.83 -6.31 1.97
C SER A 367 -24.22 -6.74 3.37
N LEU A 368 -25.43 -6.39 3.78
CA LEU A 368 -25.96 -6.74 5.09
C LEU A 368 -27.27 -7.53 4.91
N THR A 369 -27.33 -8.71 5.52
CA THR A 369 -28.58 -9.46 5.67
C THR A 369 -29.09 -9.38 7.10
N LEU A 370 -30.40 -9.26 7.25
CA LEU A 370 -31.09 -9.26 8.55
C LEU A 370 -32.25 -10.25 8.49
N THR A 371 -32.38 -11.05 9.54
CA THR A 371 -33.39 -12.11 9.65
C THR A 371 -34.00 -12.11 11.04
N ALA A 372 -35.27 -12.50 11.10
CA ALA A 372 -36.07 -12.59 12.31
C ALA A 372 -37.18 -13.62 12.11
N PRO A 373 -37.80 -14.14 13.19
CA PRO A 373 -39.08 -14.84 13.10
C PRO A 373 -40.11 -14.01 12.35
N ALA A 374 -40.98 -14.66 11.56
CA ALA A 374 -42.04 -13.96 10.81
C ALA A 374 -43.08 -13.28 11.73
N ALA A 375 -43.23 -13.77 12.95
CA ALA A 375 -44.11 -13.20 13.97
C ALA A 375 -43.50 -13.37 15.37
N SER A 376 -43.87 -12.47 16.28
CA SER A 376 -43.49 -12.53 17.70
C SER A 376 -44.62 -12.00 18.60
N PRO A 377 -44.89 -12.61 19.76
CA PRO A 377 -45.77 -12.00 20.75
C PRO A 377 -45.21 -10.66 21.23
N ARG A 378 -46.07 -9.67 21.43
CA ARG A 378 -45.67 -8.40 22.06
C ARG A 378 -45.10 -8.65 23.47
N ASN A 379 -44.17 -7.83 23.93
CA ASN A 379 -43.51 -7.95 25.24
C ASN A 379 -42.75 -9.28 25.47
N HIS A 380 -42.38 -9.99 24.40
CA HIS A 380 -41.46 -11.12 24.44
C HIS A 380 -40.17 -10.80 23.70
N ASP A 381 -39.07 -11.42 24.12
CA ASP A 381 -37.77 -11.27 23.47
C ASP A 381 -37.88 -11.68 21.99
N LEU A 382 -37.56 -10.75 21.11
CA LEU A 382 -37.44 -10.95 19.68
C LEU A 382 -35.96 -10.87 19.31
N THR A 383 -35.39 -12.00 18.92
CA THR A 383 -34.01 -12.07 18.43
C THR A 383 -33.97 -11.80 16.94
N LEU A 384 -33.18 -10.80 16.56
CA LEU A 384 -32.77 -10.51 15.19
C LEU A 384 -31.36 -11.06 15.00
N THR A 385 -31.12 -11.76 13.90
CA THR A 385 -29.78 -12.22 13.51
C THR A 385 -29.44 -11.71 12.13
N GLY A 386 -28.19 -11.31 11.92
CA GLY A 386 -27.75 -10.80 10.64
C GLY A 386 -26.29 -11.07 10.35
N ARG A 387 -25.88 -10.74 9.13
CA ARG A 387 -24.50 -10.89 8.66
C ARG A 387 -24.10 -9.74 7.76
N VAL A 388 -22.95 -9.13 8.05
CA VAL A 388 -22.23 -8.24 7.13
C VAL A 388 -21.27 -9.09 6.30
N VAL A 389 -21.34 -9.00 4.98
CA VAL A 389 -20.44 -9.67 4.05
C VAL A 389 -19.54 -8.62 3.40
N SER A 390 -18.24 -8.88 3.44
CA SER A 390 -17.18 -8.03 2.88
C SER A 390 -16.12 -8.90 2.20
N PRO A 391 -15.50 -8.45 1.09
CA PRO A 391 -14.36 -9.13 0.46
C PRO A 391 -13.04 -8.91 1.20
N VAL A 392 -12.97 -7.95 2.13
CA VAL A 392 -11.81 -7.73 3.01
C VAL A 392 -12.22 -7.89 4.49
N PRO A 393 -11.29 -8.27 5.38
CA PRO A 393 -11.61 -8.49 6.79
C PRO A 393 -12.22 -7.25 7.47
N LEU A 394 -13.27 -7.47 8.26
CA LEU A 394 -13.88 -6.41 9.07
C LEU A 394 -12.99 -6.04 10.26
N ALA A 395 -12.91 -4.75 10.58
CA ALA A 395 -12.11 -4.26 11.69
C ALA A 395 -12.64 -4.77 13.04
N ALA A 396 -11.74 -4.98 14.01
CA ALA A 396 -12.15 -5.27 15.38
C ALA A 396 -12.99 -4.11 15.95
N GLY A 397 -14.10 -4.45 16.62
CA GLY A 397 -15.03 -3.44 17.15
C GLY A 397 -16.06 -2.92 16.13
N THR A 398 -16.16 -3.53 14.95
CA THR A 398 -17.24 -3.27 13.98
C THR A 398 -18.61 -3.43 14.63
N THR A 399 -19.54 -2.53 14.32
CA THR A 399 -20.91 -2.55 14.83
C THR A 399 -21.96 -2.29 13.76
N VAL A 400 -23.20 -2.67 14.03
CA VAL A 400 -24.39 -2.27 13.27
C VAL A 400 -25.40 -1.57 14.16
N ASP A 401 -26.04 -0.54 13.64
CA ASP A 401 -27.13 0.16 14.33
C ASP A 401 -28.48 -0.42 13.90
N VAL A 402 -29.35 -0.69 14.87
CA VAL A 402 -30.68 -1.26 14.64
C VAL A 402 -31.72 -0.17 14.80
N ILE A 403 -32.48 0.06 13.73
CA ILE A 403 -33.60 1.00 13.67
C ILE A 403 -34.90 0.20 13.58
N ARG A 404 -35.87 0.58 14.41
CA ARG A 404 -37.21 -0.01 14.43
C ARG A 404 -38.26 0.99 14.00
N LEU A 405 -39.13 0.57 13.09
CA LEU A 405 -40.27 1.34 12.60
C LEU A 405 -41.55 0.62 13.00
N ASP A 406 -42.18 1.11 14.08
CA ASP A 406 -43.39 0.52 14.69
C ASP A 406 -44.65 0.68 13.81
N ASP A 407 -44.67 1.70 12.93
CA ASP A 407 -45.69 1.89 11.90
C ASP A 407 -45.01 2.31 10.58
N PRO A 408 -44.92 1.41 9.58
CA PRO A 408 -44.29 1.69 8.29
C PRO A 408 -44.88 2.88 7.53
N SER A 409 -46.12 3.31 7.85
CA SER A 409 -46.76 4.45 7.19
C SER A 409 -46.28 5.81 7.70
N LEU A 410 -45.61 5.85 8.86
CA LEU A 410 -45.10 7.08 9.48
C LEU A 410 -43.71 7.49 8.99
N GLY A 411 -43.00 6.59 8.31
CA GLY A 411 -41.74 6.86 7.58
C GLY A 411 -40.49 7.10 8.42
N GLU A 412 -40.59 7.48 9.70
CA GLU A 412 -39.44 7.70 10.59
C GLU A 412 -39.27 6.57 11.61
N GLY A 413 -38.15 5.83 11.52
CA GLY A 413 -37.78 4.77 12.46
C GLY A 413 -37.03 5.30 13.69
N THR A 414 -37.08 4.56 14.79
CA THR A 414 -36.37 4.85 16.05
C THR A 414 -35.10 4.00 16.13
N HIS A 415 -33.94 4.60 16.41
CA HIS A 415 -32.74 3.85 16.76
C HIS A 415 -32.93 3.18 18.14
N ILE A 416 -32.88 1.84 18.17
CA ILE A 416 -33.15 1.05 19.37
C ILE A 416 -31.88 0.44 20.00
N GLY A 417 -30.75 0.49 19.30
CA GLY A 417 -29.46 0.09 19.85
C GLY A 417 -28.48 -0.40 18.79
N THR A 418 -27.28 -0.71 19.25
CA THR A 418 -26.14 -1.13 18.42
C THR A 418 -25.75 -2.56 18.77
N ALA A 419 -25.45 -3.38 17.75
CA ALA A 419 -24.96 -4.75 17.93
C ALA A 419 -23.50 -4.87 17.47
N PRO A 420 -22.63 -5.55 18.24
CA PRO A 420 -21.27 -5.87 17.78
C PRO A 420 -21.31 -6.92 16.67
N VAL A 421 -20.43 -6.75 15.69
CA VAL A 421 -20.22 -7.69 14.59
C VAL A 421 -18.99 -8.54 14.89
N ALA A 422 -19.15 -9.86 14.83
CA ALA A 422 -18.05 -10.80 14.97
C ALA A 422 -17.14 -10.76 13.73
N ALA A 423 -15.92 -11.29 13.85
CA ALA A 423 -14.94 -11.30 12.76
C ALA A 423 -15.44 -12.03 11.49
N ASP A 424 -16.35 -13.00 11.64
CA ASP A 424 -16.99 -13.71 10.52
C ASP A 424 -18.18 -12.96 9.88
N GLY A 425 -18.44 -11.74 10.37
CA GLY A 425 -19.49 -10.83 9.92
C GLY A 425 -20.83 -11.03 10.63
N THR A 426 -20.98 -12.01 11.52
CA THR A 426 -22.28 -12.30 12.16
C THR A 426 -22.58 -11.36 13.34
N PHE A 427 -23.86 -11.08 13.57
CA PHE A 427 -24.32 -10.34 14.74
C PHE A 427 -25.70 -10.81 15.20
N SER A 428 -26.04 -10.49 16.45
CA SER A 428 -27.35 -10.75 17.06
C SER A 428 -27.79 -9.55 17.88
N PHE A 429 -29.08 -9.24 17.83
CA PHE A 429 -29.70 -8.17 18.60
C PHE A 429 -31.02 -8.65 19.17
N VAL A 430 -31.31 -8.32 20.44
CA VAL A 430 -32.58 -8.68 21.09
C VAL A 430 -33.39 -7.40 21.33
N ASP A 431 -34.59 -7.36 20.78
CA ASP A 431 -35.58 -6.32 21.05
C ASP A 431 -36.75 -6.86 21.89
N LEU A 432 -37.47 -5.94 22.54
CA LEU A 432 -38.72 -6.22 23.26
C LEU A 432 -39.85 -5.35 22.69
N PRO A 433 -40.46 -5.75 21.55
CA PRO A 433 -41.46 -4.95 20.85
C PRO A 433 -42.73 -4.79 21.68
N ARG A 434 -43.24 -3.55 21.77
CA ARG A 434 -44.42 -3.21 22.59
C ARG A 434 -45.68 -2.90 21.76
N VAL A 435 -45.50 -2.60 20.48
CA VAL A 435 -46.57 -2.18 19.58
C VAL A 435 -47.00 -3.38 18.73
N LYS A 436 -48.32 -3.60 18.63
CA LYS A 436 -48.90 -4.66 17.80
C LYS A 436 -48.90 -4.24 16.33
N GLY A 437 -48.68 -5.19 15.43
CA GLY A 437 -48.81 -5.01 14.00
C GLY A 437 -47.49 -5.26 13.26
N SER A 438 -47.44 -4.82 12.01
CA SER A 438 -46.27 -4.99 11.16
C SER A 438 -45.15 -4.03 11.57
N VAL A 439 -44.15 -4.54 12.29
CA VAL A 439 -42.97 -3.77 12.70
C VAL A 439 -41.81 -4.07 11.75
N GLN A 440 -41.20 -3.03 11.19
CA GLN A 440 -40.01 -3.17 10.36
C GLN A 440 -38.75 -2.89 11.18
N TYR A 441 -37.75 -3.77 11.05
CA TYR A 441 -36.42 -3.60 11.58
C TYR A 441 -35.44 -3.40 10.44
N THR A 442 -34.54 -2.44 10.58
CA THR A 442 -33.43 -2.21 9.65
C THR A 442 -32.13 -2.16 10.44
N ALA A 443 -31.16 -2.97 10.05
CA ALA A 443 -29.80 -2.91 10.55
C ALA A 443 -28.94 -2.13 9.54
N HIS A 444 -28.20 -1.14 10.04
CA HIS A 444 -27.31 -0.29 9.27
C HIS A 444 -25.86 -0.59 9.63
N TYR A 445 -25.05 -0.94 8.64
CA TYR A 445 -23.60 -0.90 8.74
C TYR A 445 -23.11 0.37 8.07
N TYR A 446 -22.54 1.29 8.85
CA TYR A 446 -22.13 2.59 8.33
C TYR A 446 -20.86 2.57 7.47
N GLY A 447 -20.14 1.45 7.48
CA GLY A 447 -18.85 1.36 6.81
C GLY A 447 -17.73 2.01 7.63
N ASP A 448 -16.54 2.04 7.02
CA ASP A 448 -15.33 2.67 7.54
C ASP A 448 -14.45 3.11 6.35
N ALA A 449 -13.17 3.43 6.58
CA ALA A 449 -12.25 3.82 5.50
C ALA A 449 -12.07 2.75 4.40
N ARG A 450 -12.31 1.47 4.71
CA ARG A 450 -12.15 0.31 3.81
C ARG A 450 -13.47 -0.28 3.34
N HIS A 451 -14.57 0.00 4.01
CA HIS A 451 -15.86 -0.64 3.76
C HIS A 451 -16.95 0.38 3.44
N ALA A 452 -17.68 0.16 2.36
CA ALA A 452 -18.84 0.97 2.03
C ALA A 452 -20.02 0.66 2.96
N TYR A 453 -20.91 1.66 3.11
CA TYR A 453 -22.18 1.53 3.80
C TYR A 453 -23.07 0.42 3.21
N SER A 454 -23.76 -0.32 4.06
CA SER A 454 -24.83 -1.24 3.67
C SER A 454 -25.91 -1.36 4.74
N TYR A 455 -27.08 -1.88 4.36
CA TYR A 455 -28.19 -2.09 5.29
C TYR A 455 -29.03 -3.30 4.86
N GLY A 456 -29.78 -3.84 5.80
CA GLY A 456 -30.72 -4.94 5.58
C GLY A 456 -31.93 -4.79 6.46
N SER A 457 -33.10 -5.14 5.93
CA SER A 457 -34.38 -4.96 6.63
C SER A 457 -35.17 -6.25 6.69
N VAL A 458 -35.95 -6.41 7.76
CA VAL A 458 -36.91 -7.50 7.95
C VAL A 458 -38.18 -6.96 8.60
N THR A 459 -39.33 -7.52 8.23
CA THR A 459 -40.62 -7.18 8.85
C THR A 459 -41.09 -8.34 9.70
N VAL A 460 -41.55 -8.04 10.92
CA VAL A 460 -42.07 -9.01 11.88
C VAL A 460 -43.50 -8.62 12.25
N ASP A 461 -44.42 -9.57 12.20
CA ASP A 461 -45.79 -9.35 12.70
C ASP A 461 -45.84 -9.51 14.21
N ILE A 462 -46.04 -8.41 14.92
CA ILE A 462 -46.17 -8.42 16.37
C ILE A 462 -47.61 -8.73 16.75
N VAL A 463 -47.81 -9.92 17.31
CA VAL A 463 -49.13 -10.46 17.68
C VAL A 463 -49.44 -10.22 19.16
N SER A 464 -50.68 -10.46 19.56
CA SER A 464 -51.06 -10.43 20.97
C SER A 464 -50.37 -11.53 21.77
N ASP A 465 -50.19 -11.27 23.08
CA ASP A 465 -49.70 -12.23 24.08
C ASP A 465 -50.37 -13.61 23.97
#